data_AF-A0A2U3KF96-F1
#
_entry.id   AF-A0A2U3KF96-F1
#
_cell.length_a   1.000
_cell.length_b   1.000
_cell.length_c   1.000
_cell.angle_alpha   90.00
_cell.angle_beta   90.00
_cell.angle_gamma   90.00
#
_symmetry.space_group_name_H-M   'P 1'
#
loop_
_entity.id
_entity.type
_entity.pdbx_description
1 polymer ?
#
loop_
_entity_poly.entity_id
_entity_poly.type
_entity_poly.pdbx_seq_one_letter_code
_entity_poly.pdbx_strand_id
1 'polypeptide(L)'
;MRDPWRHSVAMLRNPRLVALHLVGNAVLLAAASMWLLIPEAHVWQLVAAAFSVLLMILMFLWIHSGTLVYAAEPAPDKFRDAFLLKIGRLVWLAIGFFILFWCMRIVDGWTDSTLQISGYLYSKAPSFLRPTSGPVSYGNALDYVFFILEWYVVPCIFLPVITARVIGVSSLAGLRTLLRWKYWLSMAVTVVVGIWVTRLIVNWTPGMTLNEQTVSLVLRLGVAYVLATAAWLITAGMLGFFVGRGSAEETVPFALRDRHPSQAG
;
A
#
# COMPACT_ATOMS: atom_id res chain seq x y z
N MET A 1 12.25 1.79 24.50
CA MET A 1 11.58 2.32 23.29
C MET A 1 11.26 1.16 22.35
N ARG A 2 9.98 0.89 22.01
CA ARG A 2 9.66 -0.16 21.01
C ARG A 2 10.10 0.31 19.62
N ASP A 3 10.82 -0.54 18.91
CA ASP A 3 11.32 -0.33 17.54
C ASP A 3 10.20 -0.60 16.52
N PRO A 4 9.91 0.32 15.58
CA PRO A 4 8.91 0.12 14.53
C PRO A 4 9.12 -1.17 13.72
N TRP A 5 10.37 -1.58 13.51
CA TRP A 5 10.69 -2.80 12.78
C TRP A 5 10.29 -4.05 13.55
N ARG A 6 10.59 -4.11 14.85
CA ARG A 6 10.19 -5.25 15.70
C ARG A 6 8.67 -5.40 15.76
N HIS A 7 7.95 -4.27 15.85
CA HIS A 7 6.48 -4.26 15.82
C HIS A 7 5.93 -4.81 14.50
N SER A 8 6.50 -4.35 13.38
CA SER A 8 6.03 -4.76 12.05
C SER A 8 6.39 -6.20 11.70
N VAL A 9 7.58 -6.67 12.11
CA VAL A 9 7.98 -8.08 11.94
C VAL A 9 7.09 -9.01 12.78
N ALA A 10 6.50 -8.54 13.87
CA ALA A 10 5.53 -9.35 14.63
C ALA A 10 4.30 -9.76 13.79
N MET A 11 3.94 -8.97 12.77
CA MET A 11 2.88 -9.31 11.81
C MET A 11 3.22 -10.59 11.03
N LEU A 12 4.48 -10.71 10.58
CA LEU A 12 4.97 -11.87 9.83
C LEU A 12 5.14 -13.12 10.70
N ARG A 13 5.25 -12.95 12.02
CA ARG A 13 5.38 -14.07 12.96
C ARG A 13 4.06 -14.74 13.29
N ASN A 14 2.92 -14.13 12.94
CA ASN A 14 1.62 -14.74 13.15
C ASN A 14 1.24 -15.61 11.94
N PRO A 15 1.31 -16.96 12.05
CA PRO A 15 1.06 -17.85 10.92
C PRO A 15 -0.38 -17.77 10.43
N ARG A 16 -1.35 -17.46 11.30
CA ARG A 16 -2.76 -17.30 10.91
C ARG A 16 -2.93 -16.07 10.02
N LEU A 17 -2.27 -14.97 10.36
CA LEU A 17 -2.31 -13.75 9.56
C LEU A 17 -1.62 -13.95 8.22
N VAL A 18 -0.43 -14.56 8.22
CA VAL A 18 0.33 -14.83 6.99
C VAL A 18 -0.45 -15.78 6.08
N ALA A 19 -1.00 -16.87 6.62
CA ALA A 19 -1.82 -17.81 5.85
C ALA A 19 -3.09 -17.14 5.30
N LEU A 20 -3.75 -16.29 6.09
CA LEU A 20 -4.93 -15.55 5.64
C LEU A 20 -4.62 -14.66 4.42
N HIS A 21 -3.48 -13.97 4.42
CA HIS A 21 -3.08 -13.16 3.27
C HIS A 21 -2.63 -14.00 2.09
N LEU A 22 -1.77 -15.00 2.31
CA LEU A 22 -1.26 -15.82 1.23
C LEU A 22 -2.36 -16.64 0.55
N VAL A 23 -3.30 -17.20 1.31
CA VAL A 23 -4.41 -17.98 0.75
C VAL A 23 -5.54 -17.06 0.31
N GLY A 24 -5.94 -16.10 1.15
CA GLY A 24 -7.05 -15.20 0.86
C GLY A 24 -6.80 -14.33 -0.37
N ASN A 25 -5.62 -13.73 -0.51
CA ASN A 25 -5.30 -12.94 -1.71
C ASN A 25 -5.13 -13.82 -2.96
N ALA A 26 -4.66 -15.07 -2.81
CA ALA A 26 -4.57 -16.00 -3.94
C ALA A 26 -5.95 -16.44 -4.42
N VAL A 27 -6.87 -16.72 -3.48
CA VAL A 27 -8.27 -17.00 -3.79
C VAL A 27 -8.95 -15.78 -4.43
N LEU A 28 -8.71 -14.57 -3.91
CA LEU A 28 -9.22 -13.34 -4.53
C LEU A 28 -8.68 -13.14 -5.94
N LEU A 29 -7.38 -13.36 -6.16
CA LEU A 29 -6.75 -13.24 -7.48
C LEU A 29 -7.33 -14.25 -8.46
N ALA A 30 -7.41 -15.53 -8.05
CA ALA A 30 -8.00 -16.58 -8.86
C ALA A 30 -9.48 -16.31 -9.16
N ALA A 31 -10.26 -15.87 -8.16
CA ALA A 31 -11.67 -15.50 -8.34
C ALA A 31 -11.81 -14.33 -9.32
N ALA A 32 -10.97 -13.30 -9.21
CA ALA A 32 -10.97 -12.17 -10.14
C ALA A 32 -10.59 -12.60 -11.57
N SER A 33 -9.60 -13.49 -11.72
CA SER A 33 -9.24 -14.05 -13.03
C SER A 33 -10.38 -14.87 -13.63
N MET A 34 -11.04 -15.72 -12.84
CA MET A 34 -12.20 -16.51 -13.30
C MET A 34 -13.42 -15.63 -13.59
N TRP A 35 -13.58 -14.54 -12.84
CA TRP A 35 -14.67 -13.59 -13.04
C TRP A 35 -14.62 -12.96 -14.43
N LEU A 36 -13.42 -12.64 -14.94
CA LEU A 36 -13.22 -12.12 -16.30
C LEU A 36 -13.60 -13.11 -17.41
N LEU A 37 -13.79 -14.38 -17.09
CA LEU A 37 -14.16 -15.44 -18.04
C LEU A 37 -15.67 -15.70 -18.07
N ILE A 38 -16.47 -15.04 -17.22
CA ILE A 38 -17.92 -15.25 -17.18
C ILE A 38 -18.55 -14.64 -18.45
N PRO A 39 -19.17 -15.45 -19.34
CA PRO A 39 -19.88 -14.91 -20.48
C PRO A 39 -21.19 -14.25 -20.04
N GLU A 40 -21.46 -13.04 -20.53
CA GLU A 40 -22.67 -12.27 -20.21
C GLU A 40 -23.79 -12.50 -21.23
N ALA A 41 -24.16 -13.76 -21.48
CA ALA A 41 -25.20 -14.10 -22.46
C ALA A 41 -26.62 -14.01 -21.88
N HIS A 42 -26.77 -14.10 -20.55
CA HIS A 42 -28.07 -14.10 -19.87
C HIS A 42 -28.07 -13.18 -18.64
N VAL A 43 -29.23 -12.60 -18.32
CA VAL A 43 -29.40 -11.70 -17.16
C VAL A 43 -28.98 -12.34 -15.83
N TRP A 44 -29.22 -13.63 -15.63
CA TRP A 44 -28.79 -14.30 -14.40
C TRP A 44 -27.27 -14.39 -14.27
N GLN A 45 -26.54 -14.51 -15.40
CA GLN A 45 -25.07 -14.48 -15.42
C GLN A 45 -24.56 -13.11 -15.02
N LEU A 46 -25.21 -12.04 -15.49
CA LEU A 46 -24.92 -10.67 -15.09
C LEU A 46 -25.15 -10.46 -13.58
N VAL A 47 -26.27 -10.93 -13.04
CA VAL A 47 -26.55 -10.83 -11.60
C VAL A 47 -25.54 -11.62 -10.77
N ALA A 48 -25.21 -12.84 -11.19
CA ALA A 48 -24.19 -13.67 -10.52
C ALA A 48 -22.80 -13.01 -10.59
N ALA A 49 -22.42 -12.45 -11.74
CA ALA A 49 -21.19 -11.72 -11.93
C ALA A 49 -21.13 -10.49 -11.00
N ALA A 50 -22.19 -9.69 -10.94
CA ALA A 50 -22.26 -8.53 -10.05
C ALA A 50 -22.15 -8.92 -8.57
N PHE A 51 -22.86 -9.97 -8.14
CA PHE A 51 -22.80 -10.48 -6.77
C PHE A 51 -21.40 -10.99 -6.42
N SER A 52 -20.75 -11.71 -7.34
CA SER A 52 -19.40 -12.24 -7.11
C SER A 52 -18.35 -11.13 -6.95
N VAL A 53 -18.42 -10.04 -7.73
CA VAL A 53 -17.56 -8.86 -7.53
C VAL A 53 -17.81 -8.22 -6.18
N LEU A 54 -19.07 -8.06 -5.78
CA LEU A 54 -19.40 -7.50 -4.47
C LEU A 54 -18.80 -8.37 -3.34
N LEU A 55 -18.88 -9.69 -3.46
CA LEU A 55 -18.27 -10.63 -2.51
C LEU A 55 -16.75 -10.52 -2.49
N MET A 56 -16.09 -10.41 -3.65
CA MET A 56 -14.64 -10.21 -3.75
C MET A 56 -14.21 -8.91 -3.08
N ILE A 57 -14.92 -7.81 -3.35
CA ILE A 57 -14.67 -6.50 -2.71
C ILE A 57 -14.85 -6.61 -1.19
N LEU A 58 -15.93 -7.25 -0.73
CA LEU A 58 -16.20 -7.44 0.70
C LEU A 58 -15.07 -8.23 1.38
N MET A 59 -14.64 -9.33 0.77
CA MET A 59 -13.57 -10.18 1.30
C MET A 59 -12.22 -9.45 1.30
N PHE A 60 -11.91 -8.71 0.23
CA PHE A 60 -10.72 -7.85 0.17
C PHE A 60 -10.73 -6.82 1.29
N LEU A 61 -11.80 -6.04 1.43
CA LEU A 61 -11.93 -5.03 2.47
C LEU A 61 -11.88 -5.63 3.88
N TRP A 62 -12.48 -6.81 4.07
CA TRP A 62 -12.48 -7.51 5.35
C TRP A 62 -11.08 -7.94 5.78
N ILE A 63 -10.33 -8.61 4.88
CA ILE A 63 -8.95 -9.03 5.15
C ILE A 63 -8.07 -7.81 5.47
N HIS A 64 -8.14 -6.75 4.65
CA HIS A 64 -7.25 -5.61 4.77
C HIS A 64 -7.61 -4.71 5.97
N SER A 65 -8.89 -4.48 6.24
CA SER A 65 -9.31 -3.71 7.42
C SER A 65 -8.99 -4.44 8.73
N GLY A 66 -9.25 -5.75 8.79
CA GLY A 66 -8.89 -6.58 9.95
C GLY A 66 -7.39 -6.57 10.22
N THR A 67 -6.58 -6.57 9.15
CA THR A 67 -5.12 -6.47 9.25
C THR A 67 -4.66 -5.14 9.82
N LEU A 68 -5.23 -4.01 9.37
CA LEU A 68 -4.91 -2.69 9.92
C LEU A 68 -5.30 -2.56 11.38
N VAL A 69 -6.44 -3.13 11.79
CA VAL A 69 -6.86 -3.17 13.20
C VAL A 69 -5.93 -4.03 14.04
N TYR A 70 -5.59 -5.23 13.56
CA TYR A 70 -4.66 -6.13 14.25
C TYR A 70 -3.26 -5.49 14.37
N ALA A 71 -2.83 -4.73 13.37
CA ALA A 71 -1.53 -4.06 13.37
C ALA A 71 -1.38 -2.99 14.45
N ALA A 72 -2.48 -2.38 14.90
CA ALA A 72 -2.42 -1.41 16.00
C ALA A 72 -1.99 -2.07 17.32
N GLU A 73 -2.42 -3.31 17.55
CA GLU A 73 -2.09 -4.09 18.75
C GLU A 73 -1.92 -5.59 18.39
N PRO A 74 -0.76 -5.99 17.85
CA PRO A 74 -0.53 -7.34 17.37
C PRO A 74 -0.34 -8.29 18.55
N ALA A 75 -1.44 -8.89 19.00
CA ALA A 75 -1.47 -9.88 20.07
C ALA A 75 -2.37 -11.09 19.71
N PRO A 76 -1.99 -12.34 20.04
CA PRO A 76 -2.73 -13.53 19.62
C PRO A 76 -4.21 -13.55 20.03
N ASP A 77 -4.53 -12.99 21.20
CA ASP A 77 -5.88 -12.88 21.76
C ASP A 77 -6.75 -11.87 20.99
N LYS A 78 -6.14 -10.83 20.40
CA LYS A 78 -6.84 -9.78 19.64
C LYS A 78 -7.13 -10.16 18.19
N PHE A 79 -6.61 -11.28 17.71
CA PHE A 79 -6.76 -11.69 16.30
C PHE A 79 -8.24 -11.80 15.91
N ARG A 80 -9.06 -12.53 16.69
CA ARG A 80 -10.48 -12.73 16.35
C ARG A 80 -11.24 -11.40 16.30
N ASP A 81 -11.01 -10.53 17.27
CA ASP A 81 -11.71 -9.24 17.38
C ASP A 81 -11.34 -8.26 16.24
N ALA A 82 -10.11 -8.34 15.76
CA ALA A 82 -9.66 -7.54 14.63
C ALA A 82 -10.42 -7.90 13.34
N PHE A 83 -10.69 -9.20 13.13
CA PHE A 83 -11.40 -9.74 11.96
C PHE A 83 -12.91 -9.90 12.15
N LEU A 84 -13.51 -9.35 13.21
CA LEU A 84 -14.96 -9.23 13.26
C LEU A 84 -15.45 -8.26 12.18
N LEU A 85 -16.51 -8.66 11.46
CA LEU A 85 -17.10 -7.86 10.41
C LEU A 85 -17.76 -6.62 11.02
N LYS A 86 -17.14 -5.45 10.79
CA LYS A 86 -17.68 -4.15 11.20
C LYS A 86 -17.82 -3.28 9.97
N ILE A 87 -19.06 -3.05 9.54
CA ILE A 87 -19.40 -2.31 8.31
C ILE A 87 -18.69 -0.95 8.26
N GLY A 88 -18.65 -0.22 9.38
CA GLY A 88 -17.96 1.07 9.44
C GLY A 88 -16.48 1.01 9.04
N ARG A 89 -15.75 -0.06 9.42
CA ARG A 89 -14.34 -0.25 9.03
C ARG A 89 -14.20 -0.49 7.53
N LEU A 90 -15.11 -1.29 6.97
CA LEU A 90 -15.14 -1.61 5.55
C LEU A 90 -15.45 -0.37 4.71
N VAL A 91 -16.43 0.44 5.14
CA VAL A 91 -16.80 1.70 4.48
C VAL A 91 -15.63 2.69 4.49
N TRP A 92 -14.98 2.90 5.64
CA TRP A 92 -13.83 3.81 5.71
C TRP A 92 -12.66 3.33 4.86
N LEU A 93 -12.38 2.03 4.84
CA LEU A 93 -11.36 1.47 3.97
C LEU A 93 -11.72 1.61 2.50
N ALA A 94 -12.98 1.37 2.12
CA ALA A 94 -13.47 1.52 0.75
C ALA A 94 -13.36 2.96 0.25
N ILE A 95 -13.81 3.94 1.05
CA ILE A 95 -13.68 5.38 0.73
C ILE A 95 -12.21 5.76 0.62
N GLY A 96 -11.39 5.33 1.59
CA GLY A 96 -9.96 5.61 1.59
C GLY A 96 -9.25 5.04 0.37
N PHE A 97 -9.53 3.79 0.03
CA PHE A 97 -8.98 3.12 -1.15
C PHE A 97 -9.45 3.78 -2.44
N PHE A 98 -10.73 4.17 -2.53
CA PHE A 98 -11.26 4.90 -3.68
C PHE A 98 -10.54 6.24 -3.89
N ILE A 99 -10.37 7.04 -2.83
CA ILE A 99 -9.66 8.32 -2.91
C ILE A 99 -8.19 8.11 -3.30
N LEU A 100 -7.52 7.13 -2.67
CA LEU A 100 -6.14 6.79 -2.99
C LEU A 100 -6.00 6.38 -4.46
N PHE A 101 -6.85 5.46 -4.92
CA PHE A 101 -6.86 5.00 -6.31
C PHE A 101 -7.13 6.15 -7.27
N TRP A 102 -8.11 7.00 -6.98
CA TRP A 102 -8.41 8.19 -7.77
C TRP A 102 -7.20 9.13 -7.90
N CYS A 103 -6.50 9.41 -6.79
CA CYS A 103 -5.30 10.22 -6.81
C CYS A 103 -4.16 9.57 -7.61
N MET A 104 -3.97 8.25 -7.49
CA MET A 104 -2.99 7.52 -8.30
C MET A 104 -3.34 7.60 -9.80
N ARG A 105 -4.62 7.47 -10.16
CA ARG A 105 -5.09 7.63 -11.56
C ARG A 105 -4.81 9.02 -12.13
N ILE A 106 -4.92 10.07 -11.31
CA ILE A 106 -4.55 11.43 -11.72
C ILE A 106 -3.05 11.51 -12.05
N VAL A 107 -2.19 10.94 -11.19
CA VAL A 107 -0.74 10.93 -11.41
C VAL A 107 -0.38 10.11 -12.66
N ASP A 108 -0.98 8.94 -12.83
CA ASP A 108 -0.76 8.11 -14.02
C ASP A 108 -1.20 8.83 -15.31
N GLY A 109 -2.31 9.57 -15.28
CA GLY A 109 -2.72 10.39 -16.43
C GLY A 109 -1.74 11.52 -16.78
N TRP A 110 -0.83 11.91 -15.88
CA TRP A 110 0.24 12.84 -16.21
C TRP A 110 1.37 12.18 -17.02
N THR A 111 1.53 10.86 -16.91
CA THR A 111 2.55 10.12 -17.67
C THR A 111 2.26 10.14 -19.18
N ASP A 112 0.99 10.23 -19.58
CA ASP A 112 0.58 10.40 -20.98
C ASP A 112 1.13 11.70 -21.59
N SER A 113 1.43 12.70 -20.74
CA SER A 113 1.97 13.99 -21.15
C SER A 113 3.51 14.07 -21.06
N THR A 114 4.20 12.98 -20.67
CA THR A 114 5.65 12.99 -20.45
C THR A 114 6.44 13.49 -21.67
N LEU A 115 6.06 13.09 -22.88
CA LEU A 115 6.74 13.54 -24.11
C LEU A 115 6.57 15.04 -24.36
N GLN A 116 5.39 15.60 -24.07
CA GLN A 116 5.12 17.02 -24.24
C GLN A 116 5.87 17.85 -23.19
N ILE A 117 5.86 17.41 -21.94
CA ILE A 117 6.56 18.07 -20.83
C ILE A 117 8.07 18.00 -21.05
N SER A 118 8.62 16.85 -21.42
CA SER A 118 10.05 16.68 -21.69
C SER A 118 10.53 17.52 -22.86
N GLY A 119 9.76 17.60 -23.96
CA GLY A 119 10.04 18.49 -25.08
C GLY A 119 10.03 19.97 -24.68
N TYR A 120 9.04 20.38 -23.87
CA TYR A 120 8.97 21.73 -23.33
C TYR A 120 10.18 22.05 -22.44
N LEU A 121 10.51 21.19 -21.46
CA LEU A 121 11.66 21.35 -20.58
C LEU A 121 12.96 21.44 -21.37
N TYR A 122 13.14 20.59 -22.37
CA TYR A 122 14.30 20.63 -23.25
C TYR A 122 14.44 21.96 -24.00
N SER A 123 13.33 22.48 -24.53
CA SER A 123 13.30 23.75 -25.24
C SER A 123 13.66 24.94 -24.35
N LYS A 124 13.27 24.92 -23.07
CA LYS A 124 13.50 25.99 -22.09
C LYS A 124 14.78 25.83 -21.28
N ALA A 125 15.37 24.63 -21.25
CA ALA A 125 16.56 24.37 -20.47
C ALA A 125 17.77 25.17 -21.01
N PRO A 126 18.54 25.82 -20.13
CA PRO A 126 19.81 26.42 -20.51
C PRO A 126 20.81 25.33 -20.95
N SER A 127 21.81 25.71 -21.74
CA SER A 127 22.76 24.77 -22.37
C SER A 127 23.45 23.83 -21.37
N PHE A 128 23.71 24.27 -20.14
CA PHE A 128 24.35 23.46 -19.10
C PHE A 128 23.44 22.41 -18.46
N LEU A 129 22.10 22.55 -18.55
CA LEU A 129 21.15 21.55 -18.06
C LEU A 129 20.62 20.65 -19.18
N ARG A 130 20.83 21.04 -20.44
CA ARG A 130 20.29 20.34 -21.61
C ARG A 130 21.09 19.05 -21.88
N PRO A 131 20.49 17.87 -21.72
CA PRO A 131 21.18 16.60 -21.94
C PRO A 131 21.52 16.40 -23.42
N THR A 132 22.71 15.86 -23.70
CA THR A 132 23.17 15.59 -25.07
C THR A 132 22.35 14.51 -25.78
N SER A 133 21.72 13.60 -25.03
CA SER A 133 20.81 12.57 -25.52
C SER A 133 19.42 13.09 -25.91
N GLY A 134 19.21 14.42 -25.90
CA GLY A 134 17.95 15.03 -26.31
C GLY A 134 16.83 14.96 -25.25
N PRO A 135 15.58 15.30 -25.65
CA PRO A 135 14.41 15.34 -24.75
C PRO A 135 14.12 14.02 -24.02
N VAL A 136 14.54 12.88 -24.60
CA VAL A 136 14.33 11.54 -24.04
C VAL A 136 14.88 11.41 -22.61
N SER A 137 16.01 12.05 -22.30
CA SER A 137 16.56 11.99 -20.94
C SER A 137 15.67 12.68 -19.91
N TYR A 138 14.97 13.77 -20.27
CA TYR A 138 13.98 14.36 -19.38
C TYR A 138 12.74 13.49 -19.27
N GLY A 139 12.33 12.83 -20.36
CA GLY A 139 11.25 11.84 -20.34
C GLY A 139 11.50 10.74 -19.32
N ASN A 140 12.66 10.08 -19.41
CA ASN A 140 13.06 9.04 -18.46
C ASN A 140 13.10 9.54 -17.01
N ALA A 141 13.58 10.77 -16.77
CA ALA A 141 13.62 11.36 -15.44
C ALA A 141 12.19 11.64 -14.91
N LEU A 142 11.30 12.15 -15.76
CA LEU A 142 9.90 12.37 -15.42
C LEU A 142 9.18 11.06 -15.12
N ASP A 143 9.42 10.00 -15.89
CA ASP A 143 8.86 8.67 -15.62
C ASP A 143 9.26 8.17 -14.23
N TYR A 144 10.52 8.36 -13.82
CA TYR A 144 10.94 8.04 -12.46
C TYR A 144 10.27 8.91 -11.40
N VAL A 145 10.13 10.21 -11.65
CA VAL A 145 9.44 11.13 -10.74
C VAL A 145 7.97 10.74 -10.56
N PHE A 146 7.26 10.46 -11.65
CA PHE A 146 5.87 10.02 -11.61
C PHE A 146 5.72 8.65 -10.96
N PHE A 147 6.63 7.72 -11.24
CA PHE A 147 6.66 6.43 -10.56
C PHE A 147 6.83 6.58 -9.03
N ILE A 148 7.75 7.44 -8.57
CA ILE A 148 7.92 7.73 -7.14
C ILE A 148 6.68 8.42 -6.56
N LEU A 149 6.10 9.36 -7.30
CA LEU A 149 4.89 10.06 -6.86
C LEU A 149 3.71 9.09 -6.68
N GLU A 150 3.49 8.23 -7.66
CA GLU A 150 2.41 7.26 -7.71
C GLU A 150 2.58 6.14 -6.67
N TRP A 151 3.74 5.50 -6.62
CA TRP A 151 3.94 4.28 -5.83
C TRP A 151 4.49 4.51 -4.42
N TYR A 152 5.08 5.68 -4.17
CA TYR A 152 5.63 6.02 -2.86
C TYR A 152 4.88 7.19 -2.21
N VAL A 153 4.92 8.39 -2.80
CA VAL A 153 4.46 9.61 -2.13
C VAL A 153 2.96 9.58 -1.86
N VAL A 154 2.14 9.29 -2.88
CA VAL A 154 0.68 9.30 -2.77
C VAL A 154 0.21 8.26 -1.72
N PRO A 155 0.58 6.96 -1.80
CA PRO A 155 0.25 5.99 -0.76
C PRO A 155 0.73 6.40 0.64
N CYS A 156 1.94 6.95 0.77
CA CYS A 156 2.47 7.36 2.07
C CYS A 156 1.67 8.51 2.70
N ILE A 157 1.06 9.38 1.90
CA ILE A 157 0.22 10.47 2.42
C ILE A 157 -1.13 9.93 2.90
N PHE A 158 -1.78 9.07 2.10
CA PHE A 158 -3.15 8.62 2.38
C PHE A 158 -3.22 7.47 3.38
N LEU A 159 -2.31 6.50 3.33
CA LEU A 159 -2.39 5.28 4.15
C LEU A 159 -2.49 5.55 5.67
N PRO A 160 -1.75 6.49 6.28
CA PRO A 160 -1.90 6.79 7.70
C PRO A 160 -3.28 7.33 8.07
N VAL A 161 -3.87 8.16 7.22
CA VAL A 161 -5.21 8.74 7.44
C VAL A 161 -6.28 7.67 7.29
N ILE A 162 -6.18 6.83 6.26
CA ILE A 162 -7.07 5.68 6.06
C ILE A 162 -6.99 4.74 7.28
N THR A 163 -5.77 4.40 7.69
CA THR A 163 -5.54 3.54 8.84
C THR A 163 -6.16 4.12 10.09
N ALA A 164 -5.95 5.41 10.37
CA ALA A 164 -6.54 6.08 11.53
C ALA A 164 -8.07 5.91 11.59
N ARG A 165 -8.77 6.09 10.46
CA ARG A 165 -10.23 5.90 10.38
C ARG A 165 -10.65 4.44 10.56
N VAL A 166 -9.90 3.50 9.97
CA VAL A 166 -10.19 2.07 10.07
C VAL A 166 -10.01 1.54 11.50
N ILE A 167 -8.97 1.99 12.21
CA ILE A 167 -8.74 1.59 13.60
C ILE A 167 -9.63 2.35 14.60
N GLY A 168 -10.28 3.44 14.16
CA GLY A 168 -11.22 4.21 14.97
C GLY A 168 -10.59 5.34 15.79
N VAL A 169 -9.45 5.88 15.36
CA VAL A 169 -8.83 7.06 15.98
C VAL A 169 -8.98 8.31 15.09
N SER A 170 -8.59 9.46 15.65
CA SER A 170 -8.62 10.75 14.96
C SER A 170 -7.75 10.76 13.69
N SER A 171 -8.25 11.36 12.61
CA SER A 171 -7.46 11.57 11.37
C SER A 171 -6.19 12.40 11.62
N LEU A 172 -6.20 13.24 12.66
CA LEU A 172 -5.02 14.02 13.07
C LEU A 172 -3.86 13.12 13.51
N ALA A 173 -4.13 11.98 14.13
CA ALA A 173 -3.10 10.98 14.46
C ALA A 173 -2.45 10.42 13.19
N GLY A 174 -3.24 10.20 12.13
CA GLY A 174 -2.77 9.85 10.80
C GLY A 174 -1.87 10.95 10.20
N LEU A 175 -2.33 12.20 10.20
CA LEU A 175 -1.56 13.33 9.65
C LEU A 175 -0.24 13.58 10.41
N ARG A 176 -0.22 13.45 11.74
CA ARG A 176 1.00 13.57 12.55
C ARG A 176 2.04 12.49 12.21
N THR A 177 1.61 11.34 11.70
CA THR A 177 2.54 10.29 11.24
C THR A 177 3.43 10.80 10.10
N LEU A 178 2.89 11.67 9.24
CA LEU A 178 3.63 12.26 8.11
C LEU A 178 4.79 13.17 8.55
N LEU A 179 4.76 13.68 9.78
CA LEU A 179 5.84 14.52 10.31
C LEU A 179 7.07 13.70 10.77
N ARG A 180 6.95 12.36 10.81
CA ARG A 180 8.00 11.49 11.35
C ARG A 180 8.89 10.99 10.22
N TRP A 181 10.14 11.44 10.15
CA TRP A 181 11.09 10.96 9.13
C TRP A 181 11.27 9.42 9.13
N LYS A 182 11.19 8.78 10.31
CA LYS A 182 11.25 7.31 10.45
C LYS A 182 10.10 6.60 9.74
N TYR A 183 8.93 7.23 9.62
CA TYR A 183 7.81 6.70 8.88
C TYR A 183 8.16 6.64 7.38
N TRP A 184 8.59 7.75 6.80
CA TRP A 184 9.03 7.83 5.41
C TRP A 184 10.12 6.82 5.08
N LEU A 185 11.18 6.75 5.90
CA LEU A 185 12.25 5.77 5.68
C LEU A 185 11.74 4.33 5.72
N SER A 186 10.83 4.00 6.65
CA SER A 186 10.26 2.65 6.74
C SER A 186 9.40 2.33 5.54
N MET A 187 8.58 3.28 5.09
CA MET A 187 7.76 3.14 3.90
C MET A 187 8.59 2.99 2.62
N ALA A 188 9.72 3.71 2.53
CA ALA A 188 10.63 3.60 1.39
C ALA A 188 11.16 2.17 1.26
N VAL A 189 11.56 1.55 2.38
CA VAL A 189 11.99 0.14 2.39
C VAL A 189 10.86 -0.79 1.92
N THR A 190 9.64 -0.60 2.41
CA THR A 190 8.50 -1.45 1.99
C THR A 190 8.13 -1.26 0.53
N VAL A 191 8.23 -0.06 -0.03
CA VAL A 191 7.98 0.20 -1.46
C VAL A 191 9.08 -0.40 -2.33
N VAL A 192 10.35 -0.27 -1.92
CA VAL A 192 11.46 -0.92 -2.64
C VAL A 192 11.24 -2.43 -2.69
N VAL A 193 10.92 -3.06 -1.57
CA VAL A 193 10.72 -4.53 -1.53
C VAL A 193 9.42 -4.95 -2.23
N GLY A 194 8.32 -4.27 -1.95
CA GLY A 194 6.98 -4.69 -2.40
C GLY A 194 6.65 -4.31 -3.84
N ILE A 195 7.25 -3.24 -4.37
CA ILE A 195 6.93 -2.70 -5.70
C ILE A 195 8.15 -2.77 -6.63
N TRP A 196 9.29 -2.22 -6.21
CA TRP A 196 10.45 -2.14 -7.11
C TRP A 196 11.08 -3.50 -7.39
N VAL A 197 11.39 -4.26 -6.34
CA VAL A 197 11.99 -5.60 -6.46
C VAL A 197 11.02 -6.57 -7.16
N THR A 198 9.73 -6.51 -6.83
CA THR A 198 8.72 -7.34 -7.50
C THR A 198 8.62 -7.02 -8.99
N ARG A 199 8.66 -5.75 -9.37
CA ARG A 199 8.73 -5.31 -10.77
C ARG A 199 9.97 -5.86 -11.49
N LEU A 200 11.14 -5.81 -10.85
CA LEU A 200 12.38 -6.36 -11.42
C LEU A 200 12.27 -7.88 -11.65
N ILE A 201 11.73 -8.62 -10.70
CA ILE A 201 11.54 -10.08 -10.79
C ILE A 201 10.56 -10.43 -11.92
N VAL A 202 9.43 -9.72 -12.01
CA VAL A 202 8.39 -9.98 -13.02
C VAL A 202 8.85 -9.60 -14.43
N ASN A 203 9.65 -8.54 -14.58
CA ASN A 203 10.13 -8.09 -15.89
C ASN A 203 11.38 -8.83 -16.38
N TRP A 204 11.99 -9.69 -15.57
CA TRP A 204 13.18 -10.44 -15.97
C TRP A 204 12.85 -11.60 -16.94
N THR A 205 13.12 -11.43 -18.23
CA THR A 205 12.85 -12.46 -19.26
C THR A 205 14.09 -13.31 -19.58
N PRO A 206 14.11 -14.61 -19.24
CA PRO A 206 15.21 -15.48 -19.63
C PRO A 206 15.01 -16.01 -21.06
N GLY A 207 16.11 -16.14 -21.81
CA GLY A 207 16.11 -16.74 -23.16
C GLY A 207 15.98 -18.26 -23.12
N MET A 208 14.77 -18.76 -22.89
CA MET A 208 14.46 -20.18 -22.69
C MET A 208 13.39 -20.69 -23.67
N THR A 209 13.15 -22.01 -23.71
CA THR A 209 12.03 -22.62 -24.47
C THR A 209 10.66 -22.24 -23.90
N LEU A 210 9.56 -22.46 -24.64
CA LEU A 210 8.21 -22.06 -24.21
C LEU A 210 7.82 -22.63 -22.83
N ASN A 211 8.08 -23.93 -22.59
CA ASN A 211 7.74 -24.56 -21.31
C ASN A 211 8.56 -23.99 -20.16
N GLU A 212 9.86 -23.75 -20.38
CA GLU A 212 10.75 -23.14 -19.40
C GLU A 212 10.37 -21.68 -19.12
N GLN A 213 9.90 -20.94 -20.13
CA GLN A 213 9.36 -19.59 -19.95
C GLN A 213 8.10 -19.59 -19.08
N THR A 214 7.19 -20.54 -19.29
CA THR A 214 5.98 -20.68 -18.44
C THR A 214 6.36 -21.00 -17.00
N VAL A 215 7.24 -21.98 -16.77
CA VAL A 215 7.70 -22.34 -15.42
C VAL A 215 8.41 -21.16 -14.76
N SER A 216 9.29 -20.48 -15.49
CA SER A 216 9.98 -19.28 -15.02
C SER A 216 9.00 -18.18 -14.64
N LEU A 217 7.99 -17.91 -15.47
CA LEU A 217 6.96 -16.91 -15.19
C LEU A 217 6.19 -17.24 -13.91
N VAL A 218 5.74 -18.49 -13.75
CA VAL A 218 5.01 -18.95 -12.56
C VAL A 218 5.86 -18.77 -11.30
N LEU A 219 7.14 -19.15 -11.34
CA LEU A 219 8.06 -18.97 -10.21
C LEU A 219 8.28 -17.50 -9.88
N ARG A 220 8.52 -16.66 -10.90
CA ARG A 220 8.74 -15.20 -10.71
C ARG A 220 7.51 -14.51 -10.13
N LEU A 221 6.31 -14.85 -10.62
CA LEU A 221 5.05 -14.37 -10.06
C LEU A 221 4.83 -14.87 -8.62
N GLY A 222 5.13 -16.14 -8.34
CA GLY A 222 5.03 -16.71 -6.99
C GLY A 222 5.94 -16.00 -5.99
N VAL A 223 7.21 -15.76 -6.35
CA VAL A 223 8.15 -15.01 -5.51
C VAL A 223 7.70 -13.56 -5.33
N ALA A 224 7.31 -12.88 -6.42
CA ALA A 224 6.82 -11.51 -6.35
C ALA A 224 5.58 -11.39 -5.45
N TYR A 225 4.66 -12.36 -5.53
CA TYR A 225 3.45 -12.43 -4.69
C TYR A 225 3.78 -12.56 -3.20
N VAL A 226 4.72 -13.44 -2.83
CA VAL A 226 5.15 -13.60 -1.44
C VAL A 226 5.82 -12.31 -0.92
N LEU A 227 6.68 -11.69 -1.73
CA LEU A 227 7.35 -10.43 -1.37
C LEU A 227 6.35 -9.28 -1.20
N ALA A 228 5.40 -9.13 -2.12
CA ALA A 228 4.35 -8.13 -2.03
C ALA A 228 3.48 -8.33 -0.79
N THR A 229 3.12 -9.58 -0.47
CA THR A 229 2.36 -9.93 0.72
C THR A 229 3.13 -9.58 2.00
N ALA A 230 4.42 -9.95 2.07
CA ALA A 230 5.26 -9.63 3.20
C ALA A 230 5.45 -8.10 3.38
N ALA A 231 5.67 -7.38 2.28
CA ALA A 231 5.80 -5.92 2.28
C ALA A 231 4.51 -5.23 2.74
N TRP A 232 3.34 -5.73 2.34
CA TRP A 232 2.06 -5.24 2.83
C TRP A 232 1.89 -5.46 4.34
N LEU A 233 2.19 -6.66 4.85
CA LEU A 233 2.08 -6.96 6.29
C LEU A 233 3.02 -6.08 7.13
N ILE A 234 4.24 -5.83 6.65
CA ILE A 234 5.17 -4.89 7.29
C ILE A 234 4.59 -3.47 7.25
N THR A 235 4.09 -3.02 6.09
CA THR A 235 3.46 -1.70 5.93
C THR A 235 2.30 -1.52 6.92
N ALA A 236 1.40 -2.50 7.02
CA ALA A 236 0.30 -2.47 7.99
C ALA A 236 0.82 -2.34 9.42
N GLY A 237 1.84 -3.14 9.78
CA GLY A 237 2.53 -3.04 11.07
C GLY A 237 3.10 -1.64 11.37
N MET A 238 3.76 -1.03 10.38
CA MET A 238 4.31 0.33 10.48
C MET A 238 3.20 1.36 10.70
N LEU A 239 2.12 1.27 9.93
CA LEU A 239 0.96 2.15 10.05
C LEU A 239 0.32 2.03 11.43
N GLY A 240 0.06 0.81 11.90
CA GLY A 240 -0.49 0.57 13.24
C GLY A 240 0.39 1.15 14.35
N PHE A 241 1.71 0.98 14.25
CA PHE A 241 2.67 1.53 15.21
C PHE A 241 2.69 3.06 15.25
N PHE A 242 2.80 3.71 14.09
CA PHE A 242 2.93 5.18 14.05
C PHE A 242 1.61 5.89 14.34
N VAL A 243 0.50 5.39 13.78
CA VAL A 243 -0.82 5.97 14.03
C VAL A 243 -1.23 5.77 15.50
N GLY A 244 -0.98 4.59 16.08
CA GLY A 244 -1.24 4.33 17.50
C GLY A 244 -0.41 5.20 18.45
N ARG A 245 0.77 5.67 18.02
CA ARG A 245 1.53 6.69 18.78
C ARG A 245 0.98 8.10 18.61
N GLY A 246 0.50 8.43 17.41
CA GLY A 246 -0.11 9.73 17.13
C GLY A 246 -1.36 10.01 17.97
N SER A 247 -2.13 8.96 18.33
CA SER A 247 -3.30 9.07 19.20
C SER A 247 -2.93 9.21 20.68
N ALA A 248 -1.91 8.49 21.16
CA ALA A 248 -1.45 8.61 22.55
C ALA A 248 -0.95 10.03 22.89
N GLU A 249 -0.37 10.73 21.92
CA GLU A 249 0.04 12.14 22.07
C GLU A 249 -1.16 13.11 22.12
N GLU A 250 -2.32 12.74 21.59
CA GLU A 250 -3.55 13.56 21.64
C GLU A 250 -4.22 13.51 23.01
N THR A 251 -4.11 12.37 23.71
CA THR A 251 -4.68 12.19 25.05
C THR A 251 -3.90 12.90 26.16
N VAL A 252 -2.70 13.45 25.87
CA VAL A 252 -1.93 14.24 26.83
C VAL A 252 -2.26 15.73 26.64
N PRO A 253 -2.93 16.39 27.60
CA PRO A 253 -3.25 17.80 27.49
C PRO A 253 -1.99 18.65 27.30
N PHE A 254 -2.02 19.60 26.38
CA PHE A 254 -0.91 20.52 26.09
C PHE A 254 -0.37 21.20 27.37
N ALA A 255 -1.25 21.52 28.32
CA ALA A 255 -0.92 22.12 29.62
C ALA A 255 -0.05 21.24 30.56
N LEU A 256 0.12 19.95 30.27
CA LEU A 256 0.99 19.04 31.04
C LEU A 256 2.31 18.74 30.32
N ARG A 257 2.48 19.18 29.07
CA ARG A 257 3.69 18.92 28.28
C ARG A 257 4.85 19.84 28.66
N ASP A 258 4.54 21.02 29.21
CA ASP A 258 5.51 22.08 29.51
C ASP A 258 5.87 22.22 31.00
N ARG A 259 5.39 21.31 31.88
CA ARG A 259 5.84 21.31 33.27
C ARG A 259 7.26 20.73 33.36
N HIS A 260 8.24 21.63 33.26
CA HIS A 260 9.64 21.38 33.60
C HIS A 260 9.74 20.85 35.05
N PRO A 261 10.56 19.82 35.34
CA PRO A 261 10.74 19.27 36.69
C PRO A 261 11.50 20.19 37.67
N SER A 262 11.61 21.49 37.40
CA SER A 262 12.43 22.43 38.18
C SER A 262 11.70 23.12 39.34
N GLN A 263 10.53 22.62 39.78
CA GLN A 263 9.79 23.19 40.93
C GLN A 263 9.45 22.18 42.03
N ALA A 264 10.22 21.10 42.16
CA ALA A 264 10.23 20.28 43.36
C ALA A 264 11.56 20.51 44.10
N GLY A 265 11.64 21.62 44.84
CA GLY A 265 12.75 21.99 45.71
C GLY A 265 12.24 22.94 46.78
#